data_AF-A0A427YMC9-F1
#
_entry.id   AF-A0A427YMC9-F1
#
_cell.length_a   1.000
_cell.length_b   1.000
_cell.length_c   1.000
_cell.angle_alpha   90.00
_cell.angle_beta   90.00
_cell.angle_gamma   90.00
#
_symmetry.space_group_name_H-M   'P 1'
#
loop_
_entity.id
_entity.type
_entity.pdbx_description
1 polymer ?
#
loop_
_entity_poly.entity_id
_entity_poly.type
_entity_poly.pdbx_seq_one_letter_code
_entity_poly.pdbx_strand_id
1 'polypeptide(L)'
;MTSRNPLLPPLPSTSSSRPFFLPSPLEHAHTFHAHSALNAASKVTLQSAGVGLLVSAVQNALEKHDKGAMGIVTRTGGTIAFFAAMGFSFSYTQAAVANLRATDDALNSAAGGCAAGFIAGVRARSLPMAFGACAAMGTMIGTFSAAGNALTGTDRLSIPRPEREERRKAFFKQPKPVVDEAAA
;
A
#
# COMPACT_ATOMS: atom_id res chain seq x y z
N MET A 1 21.92 42.88 29.76
CA MET A 1 22.73 42.43 30.92
C MET A 1 21.95 41.33 31.64
N THR A 2 22.66 40.35 32.22
CA THR A 2 22.19 39.13 32.91
C THR A 2 22.34 37.81 32.12
N SER A 3 23.59 37.36 32.14
CA SER A 3 24.09 36.01 32.43
C SER A 3 23.46 34.78 31.75
N ARG A 4 24.18 34.21 30.78
CA ARG A 4 23.97 32.83 30.28
C ARG A 4 24.84 31.88 31.10
N ASN A 5 24.23 31.09 31.98
CA ASN A 5 24.87 29.91 32.57
C ASN A 5 24.86 28.76 31.52
N PRO A 6 25.98 28.05 31.27
CA PRO A 6 26.10 27.16 30.11
C PRO A 6 25.90 25.67 30.42
N LEU A 7 24.92 25.26 31.23
CA LEU A 7 24.75 23.84 31.62
C LEU A 7 23.30 23.34 31.81
N LEU A 8 22.36 23.65 30.91
CA LEU A 8 21.07 22.94 30.86
C LEU A 8 20.56 22.81 29.41
N PRO A 9 20.21 21.61 28.91
CA PRO A 9 19.50 21.47 27.64
C PRO A 9 18.03 21.91 27.78
N PRO A 10 17.42 22.50 26.73
CA PRO A 10 16.02 22.91 26.76
C PRO A 10 15.09 21.70 26.82
N LEU A 11 14.12 21.73 27.75
CA LEU A 11 13.06 20.72 27.85
C LEU A 11 12.18 20.76 26.59
N PRO A 12 11.95 19.64 25.90
CA PRO A 12 10.93 19.57 24.87
C PRO A 12 9.54 19.55 25.51
N SER A 13 8.73 20.55 25.15
CA SER A 13 7.30 20.61 25.43
C SER A 13 6.56 19.49 24.69
N THR A 14 6.31 18.38 25.37
CA THR A 14 5.49 17.26 24.87
C THR A 14 4.02 17.67 24.85
N SER A 15 3.54 18.20 23.73
CA SER A 15 2.11 18.30 23.44
C SER A 15 1.58 16.91 23.10
N SER A 16 1.16 16.20 24.14
CA SER A 16 0.50 14.90 24.08
C SER A 16 -0.91 15.06 23.51
N SER A 17 -1.08 14.75 22.22
CA SER A 17 -2.38 14.45 21.62
C SER A 17 -2.33 13.05 21.02
N ARG A 18 -2.51 12.05 21.88
CA ARG A 18 -2.80 10.67 21.48
C ARG A 18 -4.23 10.57 20.97
N PRO A 19 -4.45 9.92 19.82
CA PRO A 19 -5.55 8.99 19.72
C PRO A 19 -4.98 7.59 19.47
N PHE A 20 -5.31 6.68 20.38
CA PHE A 20 -5.41 5.23 20.17
C PHE A 20 -4.56 4.63 19.04
N PHE A 21 -3.32 4.27 19.35
CA PHE A 21 -2.61 3.20 18.63
C PHE A 21 -1.79 2.41 19.64
N LEU A 22 -2.05 1.10 19.72
CA LEU A 22 -1.29 0.15 20.52
C LEU A 22 0.19 0.20 20.10
N PRO A 23 1.16 0.42 21.00
CA PRO A 23 2.56 0.30 20.65
C PRO A 23 2.91 -1.19 20.55
N SER A 24 3.12 -1.70 19.34
CA SER A 24 3.78 -3.00 19.14
C SER A 24 5.28 -2.86 19.45
N PRO A 25 5.86 -3.68 20.35
CA PRO A 25 7.23 -3.51 20.87
C PRO A 25 8.35 -4.02 19.94
N LEU A 26 8.16 -3.95 18.62
CA LEU A 26 9.17 -4.30 17.63
C LEU A 26 9.19 -3.22 16.55
N GLU A 27 9.59 -2.01 16.93
CA GLU A 27 10.12 -1.04 15.99
C GLU A 27 11.46 -1.58 15.48
N HIS A 28 11.39 -2.57 14.57
CA HIS A 28 12.50 -2.80 13.66
C HIS A 28 12.66 -1.49 12.92
N ALA A 29 13.86 -0.90 12.99
CA ALA A 29 14.28 0.17 12.12
C ALA A 29 14.12 -0.31 10.68
N HIS A 30 12.91 -0.16 10.12
CA HIS A 30 12.66 -0.34 8.71
C HIS A 30 13.43 0.79 8.05
N THR A 31 14.64 0.49 7.61
CA THR A 31 15.41 1.38 6.77
C THR A 31 14.56 1.64 5.55
N PHE A 32 13.87 2.78 5.56
CA PHE A 32 12.99 3.16 4.48
C PHE A 32 13.85 3.47 3.26
N HIS A 33 13.64 2.71 2.19
CA HIS A 33 14.28 2.98 0.92
C HIS A 33 13.30 3.72 0.03
N ALA A 34 13.70 4.93 -0.37
CA ALA A 34 12.87 5.74 -1.25
C ALA A 34 12.49 4.96 -2.52
N HIS A 35 11.19 4.87 -2.77
CA HIS A 35 10.65 4.15 -3.91
C HIS A 35 10.69 5.04 -5.15
N SER A 36 11.18 4.51 -6.26
CA SER A 36 11.10 5.20 -7.54
C SER A 36 9.67 5.10 -8.10
N ALA A 37 8.82 6.06 -7.75
CA ALA A 37 7.39 6.04 -8.07
C ALA A 37 7.10 5.82 -9.56
N LEU A 38 7.86 6.47 -10.45
CA LEU A 38 7.71 6.28 -11.91
C LEU A 38 8.14 4.88 -12.39
N ASN A 39 9.17 4.30 -11.77
CA ASN A 39 9.70 3.01 -12.19
C ASN A 39 8.83 1.85 -11.68
N ALA A 40 8.26 1.99 -10.48
CA ALA A 40 7.24 1.09 -9.99
C ALA A 40 5.95 1.21 -10.83
N ALA A 41 5.49 2.45 -11.05
CA ALA A 41 4.29 2.70 -11.81
C ALA A 41 4.40 2.18 -13.25
N SER A 42 5.52 2.38 -13.94
CA SER A 42 5.69 1.91 -15.32
C SER A 42 5.57 0.38 -15.43
N LYS A 43 6.18 -0.37 -14.51
CA LYS A 43 6.08 -1.84 -14.45
C LYS A 43 4.65 -2.30 -14.24
N VAL A 44 3.95 -1.72 -13.27
CA VAL A 44 2.56 -2.08 -12.96
C VAL A 44 1.61 -1.64 -14.09
N THR A 45 1.88 -0.50 -14.71
CA THR A 45 1.14 -0.02 -15.89
C THR A 45 1.28 -0.99 -17.05
N LEU A 46 2.48 -1.49 -17.31
CA LEU A 46 2.70 -2.46 -18.39
C LEU A 46 1.97 -3.78 -18.13
N GLN A 47 2.04 -4.29 -16.89
CA GLN A 47 1.32 -5.50 -16.50
C GLN A 47 -0.21 -5.33 -16.63
N SER A 48 -0.74 -4.20 -16.13
CA SER A 48 -2.18 -3.90 -16.22
C SER A 48 -2.64 -3.62 -17.65
N ALA A 49 -1.81 -2.98 -18.48
CA ALA A 49 -2.08 -2.83 -19.91
C ALA A 49 -2.16 -4.20 -20.62
N GLY A 50 -1.29 -5.15 -20.25
CA GLY A 50 -1.36 -6.53 -20.73
C GLY A 50 -2.68 -7.21 -20.38
N VAL A 51 -3.14 -7.07 -19.13
CA VAL A 51 -4.47 -7.55 -18.72
C VAL A 51 -5.57 -6.86 -19.51
N GLY A 52 -5.49 -5.55 -19.67
CA GLY A 52 -6.44 -4.77 -20.47
C GLY A 52 -6.49 -5.20 -21.94
N LEU A 53 -5.34 -5.58 -22.52
CA LEU A 53 -5.27 -6.12 -23.88
C LEU A 53 -5.98 -7.47 -23.98
N LEU A 54 -5.79 -8.37 -23.02
CA LEU A 54 -6.51 -9.66 -23.00
C LEU A 54 -8.02 -9.44 -22.89
N VAL A 55 -8.45 -8.57 -21.98
CA VAL A 55 -9.86 -8.21 -21.81
C VAL A 55 -10.43 -7.57 -23.09
N SER A 56 -9.65 -6.69 -23.72
CA SER A 56 -9.97 -6.06 -25.01
C SER A 56 -10.15 -7.10 -26.12
N ALA A 57 -9.25 -8.07 -26.21
CA ALA A 57 -9.30 -9.14 -27.21
C ALA A 57 -10.53 -10.03 -27.02
N VAL A 58 -10.87 -10.38 -25.76
CA VAL A 58 -12.07 -11.15 -25.44
C VAL A 58 -13.34 -10.37 -25.81
N GLN A 59 -13.41 -9.08 -25.47
CA GLN A 59 -14.56 -8.24 -25.82
C GLN A 59 -14.73 -8.12 -27.34
N ASN A 60 -13.63 -7.90 -28.07
CA ASN A 60 -13.63 -7.85 -29.54
C ASN A 60 -14.00 -9.20 -30.18
N ALA A 61 -13.72 -10.33 -29.54
CA ALA A 61 -14.10 -11.65 -30.05
C ALA A 61 -15.57 -12.02 -29.78
N LEU A 62 -16.17 -11.48 -28.71
CA LEU A 62 -17.56 -11.75 -28.32
C LEU A 62 -18.57 -10.76 -28.90
N GLU A 63 -18.14 -9.59 -29.37
CA GLU A 63 -19.02 -8.64 -30.05
C GLU A 63 -19.44 -9.15 -31.44
N LYS A 64 -20.71 -8.96 -31.79
CA LYS A 64 -21.23 -9.27 -33.12
C LYS A 64 -20.79 -8.19 -34.11
N HIS A 65 -19.57 -8.29 -34.66
CA HIS A 65 -19.08 -7.36 -35.68
C HIS A 65 -18.10 -7.99 -36.69
N ASP A 66 -18.15 -7.54 -37.94
CA ASP A 66 -17.27 -7.99 -39.05
C ASP A 66 -16.01 -7.12 -39.21
N LYS A 67 -15.28 -6.86 -38.12
CA LYS A 67 -14.00 -6.13 -38.18
C LYS A 67 -12.91 -6.91 -37.47
N GLY A 68 -11.85 -7.22 -38.22
CA GLY A 68 -10.72 -8.05 -37.78
C GLY A 68 -9.85 -7.42 -36.68
N ALA A 69 -8.60 -7.86 -36.57
CA ALA A 69 -7.69 -7.57 -35.44
C ALA A 69 -7.52 -6.08 -35.06
N MET A 70 -7.73 -5.13 -35.99
CA MET A 70 -7.71 -3.69 -35.73
C MET A 70 -8.76 -3.20 -34.70
N GLY A 71 -9.82 -3.97 -34.45
CA GLY A 71 -10.86 -3.62 -33.47
C GLY A 71 -10.34 -3.55 -32.01
N ILE A 72 -9.30 -4.31 -31.69
CA ILE A 72 -8.66 -4.39 -30.36
C ILE A 72 -8.08 -3.04 -29.92
N VAL A 73 -7.55 -2.28 -30.88
CA VAL A 73 -6.89 -0.98 -30.62
C VAL A 73 -7.85 0.18 -30.86
N THR A 74 -8.68 0.11 -31.91
CA THR A 74 -9.52 1.23 -32.33
C THR A 74 -10.85 1.33 -31.59
N ARG A 75 -11.41 0.20 -31.12
CA ARG A 75 -12.73 0.16 -30.45
C ARG A 75 -12.60 -0.12 -28.96
N THR A 76 -11.85 -1.16 -28.61
CA THR A 76 -11.63 -1.58 -27.22
C THR A 76 -10.33 -1.03 -26.63
N GLY A 77 -9.61 -0.16 -27.34
CA GLY A 77 -8.41 0.53 -26.83
C GLY A 77 -8.66 1.34 -25.55
N GLY A 78 -9.91 1.81 -25.35
CA GLY A 78 -10.32 2.44 -24.10
C GLY A 78 -10.25 1.51 -22.87
N THR A 79 -10.40 0.20 -23.06
CA THR A 79 -10.24 -0.78 -21.96
C THR A 79 -8.77 -0.95 -21.59
N ILE A 80 -7.88 -1.02 -22.58
CA ILE A 80 -6.43 -1.08 -22.35
C ILE A 80 -5.97 0.16 -21.58
N ALA A 81 -6.36 1.34 -22.04
CA ALA A 81 -6.06 2.60 -21.37
C ALA A 81 -6.65 2.67 -19.94
N PHE A 82 -7.85 2.14 -19.74
CA PHE A 82 -8.49 2.10 -18.43
C PHE A 82 -7.73 1.23 -17.43
N PHE A 83 -7.39 -0.01 -17.80
CA PHE A 83 -6.61 -0.89 -16.93
C PHE A 83 -5.20 -0.32 -16.66
N ALA A 84 -4.55 0.23 -17.70
CA ALA A 84 -3.26 0.89 -17.57
C ALA A 84 -3.33 2.08 -16.59
N ALA A 85 -4.35 2.93 -16.70
CA ALA A 85 -4.54 4.08 -15.81
C ALA A 85 -4.82 3.65 -14.37
N MET A 86 -5.60 2.58 -14.15
CA MET A 86 -5.82 2.02 -12.81
C MET A 86 -4.52 1.49 -12.20
N GLY A 87 -3.73 0.71 -12.96
CA GLY A 87 -2.44 0.19 -12.48
C GLY A 87 -1.42 1.29 -12.20
N PHE A 88 -1.34 2.30 -13.08
CA PHE A 88 -0.49 3.47 -12.90
C PHE A 88 -0.85 4.23 -11.63
N SER A 89 -2.12 4.64 -11.50
CA SER A 89 -2.61 5.44 -10.36
C SER A 89 -2.44 4.71 -9.04
N PHE A 90 -2.66 3.39 -9.02
CA PHE A 90 -2.38 2.56 -7.85
C PHE A 90 -0.92 2.64 -7.41
N SER A 91 0.00 2.23 -8.28
CA SER A 91 1.41 2.07 -7.92
C SER A 91 2.12 3.41 -7.72
N TYR A 92 1.78 4.42 -8.53
CA TYR A 92 2.30 5.77 -8.37
C TYR A 92 1.90 6.37 -7.03
N THR A 93 0.61 6.30 -6.67
CA THR A 93 0.11 6.87 -5.42
C THR A 93 0.67 6.13 -4.22
N GLN A 94 0.75 4.80 -4.27
CA GLN A 94 1.37 4.00 -3.20
C GLN A 94 2.81 4.43 -2.95
N ALA A 95 3.64 4.55 -4.00
CA ALA A 95 5.03 4.96 -3.88
C ALA A 95 5.18 6.43 -3.44
N ALA A 96 4.32 7.32 -3.94
CA ALA A 96 4.31 8.72 -3.53
C ALA A 96 3.98 8.88 -2.04
N VAL A 97 2.93 8.19 -1.55
CA VAL A 97 2.54 8.25 -0.14
C VAL A 97 3.59 7.59 0.75
N ALA A 98 4.20 6.48 0.31
CA ALA A 98 5.31 5.85 1.02
C ALA A 98 6.50 6.81 1.17
N ASN A 99 6.89 7.50 0.09
CA ASN A 99 7.98 8.47 0.11
C ASN A 99 7.70 9.69 1.00
N LEU A 100 6.46 10.18 1.01
CA LEU A 100 6.05 11.31 1.85
C LEU A 100 6.04 10.96 3.33
N ARG A 101 5.64 9.73 3.68
CA ARG A 101 5.56 9.27 5.07
C ARG A 101 6.83 8.56 5.56
N ALA A 102 7.79 8.32 4.67
CA ALA A 102 8.99 7.53 4.91
C ALA A 102 8.71 6.20 5.65
N THR A 103 7.61 5.55 5.31
CA THR A 103 7.15 4.31 5.95
C THR A 103 6.41 3.44 4.93
N ASP A 104 6.48 2.13 5.09
CA ASP A 104 5.85 1.12 4.23
C ASP A 104 4.71 0.41 4.98
N ASP A 105 3.55 1.08 5.06
CA ASP A 105 2.36 0.57 5.77
C ASP A 105 1.20 0.24 4.83
N ALA A 106 0.22 -0.50 5.35
CA ALA A 106 -1.06 -0.79 4.67
C ALA A 106 -1.82 0.48 4.21
N LEU A 107 -1.60 1.63 4.86
CA LEU A 107 -2.20 2.91 4.49
C LEU A 107 -1.74 3.40 3.10
N ASN A 108 -0.50 3.07 2.70
CA ASN A 108 0.02 3.45 1.39
C ASN A 108 -0.71 2.67 0.28
N SER A 109 -0.90 1.37 0.50
CA SER A 109 -1.68 0.49 -0.39
C SER A 109 -3.15 0.89 -0.43
N ALA A 110 -3.73 1.32 0.69
CA ALA A 110 -5.10 1.85 0.75
C ALA A 110 -5.25 3.14 -0.06
N ALA A 111 -4.29 4.07 0.02
CA ALA A 111 -4.28 5.29 -0.77
C ALA A 111 -4.14 5.00 -2.27
N GLY A 112 -3.26 4.07 -2.65
CA GLY A 112 -3.18 3.55 -4.02
C GLY A 112 -4.50 2.94 -4.50
N GLY A 113 -5.13 2.12 -3.65
CA GLY A 113 -6.41 1.49 -3.93
C GLY A 113 -7.55 2.49 -4.13
N CYS A 114 -7.60 3.53 -3.31
CA CYS A 114 -8.55 4.62 -3.49
C CYS A 114 -8.31 5.37 -4.81
N ALA A 115 -7.06 5.69 -5.16
CA ALA A 115 -6.73 6.37 -6.41
C ALA A 115 -7.17 5.54 -7.65
N ALA A 116 -6.89 4.23 -7.64
CA ALA A 116 -7.34 3.33 -8.70
C ALA A 116 -8.88 3.21 -8.75
N GLY A 117 -9.53 3.09 -7.59
CA GLY A 117 -10.99 3.06 -7.48
C GLY A 117 -11.65 4.36 -7.97
N PHE A 118 -11.01 5.50 -7.74
CA PHE A 118 -11.48 6.79 -8.25
C PHE A 118 -11.50 6.81 -9.78
N ILE A 119 -10.45 6.30 -10.45
CA ILE A 119 -10.41 6.16 -11.91
C ILE A 119 -11.58 5.28 -12.42
N ALA A 120 -11.91 4.22 -11.69
CA ALA A 120 -13.07 3.38 -12.03
C ALA A 120 -14.39 4.16 -12.00
N GLY A 121 -14.63 5.01 -11.00
CA GLY A 121 -15.84 5.84 -10.96
C GLY A 121 -15.82 7.04 -11.92
N VAL A 122 -14.64 7.60 -12.22
CA VAL A 122 -14.48 8.62 -13.27
C VAL A 122 -14.89 8.05 -14.63
N ARG A 123 -14.58 6.77 -14.91
CA ARG A 123 -15.03 6.09 -16.13
C ARG A 123 -16.55 5.95 -16.22
N ALA A 124 -17.24 5.90 -15.08
CA ALA A 124 -18.70 5.93 -14.98
C ALA A 124 -19.28 7.37 -15.04
N ARG A 125 -18.44 8.40 -15.15
CA ARG A 125 -18.81 9.83 -15.22
C ARG A 125 -19.68 10.28 -14.05
N SER A 126 -19.44 9.72 -12.86
CA SER A 126 -20.24 9.99 -11.68
C SER A 126 -19.34 10.19 -10.45
N LEU A 127 -19.44 11.39 -9.87
CA LEU A 127 -18.72 11.75 -8.64
C LEU A 127 -19.07 10.83 -7.45
N PRO A 128 -20.36 10.53 -7.15
CA PRO A 128 -20.67 9.62 -6.06
C PRO A 128 -20.11 8.21 -6.31
N MET A 129 -20.10 7.75 -7.56
CA MET A 129 -19.46 6.48 -7.91
C MET A 129 -17.93 6.54 -7.74
N ALA A 130 -17.29 7.67 -8.04
CA ALA A 130 -15.85 7.86 -7.85
C ALA A 130 -15.45 7.80 -6.37
N PHE A 131 -16.18 8.51 -5.50
CA PHE A 131 -15.93 8.45 -4.06
C PHE A 131 -16.29 7.08 -3.47
N GLY A 132 -17.41 6.48 -3.89
CA GLY A 132 -17.82 5.14 -3.46
C GLY A 132 -16.80 4.07 -3.87
N ALA A 133 -16.31 4.10 -5.11
CA ALA A 133 -15.30 3.17 -5.61
C ALA A 133 -13.93 3.40 -4.98
N CYS A 134 -13.52 4.66 -4.71
CA CYS A 134 -12.33 4.95 -3.93
C CYS A 134 -12.42 4.33 -2.53
N ALA A 135 -13.53 4.53 -1.81
CA ALA A 135 -13.71 3.97 -0.47
C ALA A 135 -13.72 2.44 -0.49
N ALA A 136 -14.45 1.84 -1.44
CA ALA A 136 -14.54 0.39 -1.57
C ALA A 136 -13.18 -0.26 -1.91
N MET A 137 -12.46 0.25 -2.92
CA MET A 137 -11.17 -0.30 -3.31
C MET A 137 -10.07 0.02 -2.29
N GLY A 138 -10.07 1.23 -1.73
CA GLY A 138 -9.12 1.63 -0.70
C GLY A 138 -9.26 0.78 0.57
N THR A 139 -10.49 0.49 1.00
CA THR A 139 -10.72 -0.42 2.14
C THR A 139 -10.39 -1.87 1.81
N MET A 140 -10.76 -2.36 0.62
CA MET A 140 -10.43 -3.73 0.20
C MET A 140 -8.91 -3.95 0.15
N ILE A 141 -8.17 -3.05 -0.50
CA ILE A 141 -6.72 -3.18 -0.62
C ILE A 141 -6.01 -2.88 0.69
N GLY A 142 -6.50 -1.89 1.46
CA GLY A 142 -5.98 -1.58 2.78
C GLY A 142 -6.11 -2.76 3.75
N THR A 143 -7.27 -3.44 3.76
CA THR A 143 -7.48 -4.63 4.60
C THR A 143 -6.65 -5.81 4.13
N PHE A 144 -6.55 -6.05 2.81
CA PHE A 144 -5.66 -7.07 2.25
C PHE A 144 -4.19 -6.82 2.62
N SER A 145 -3.76 -5.56 2.60
CA SER A 145 -2.40 -5.19 2.95
C SER A 145 -2.10 -5.33 4.43
N ALA A 146 -3.05 -4.93 5.28
CA ALA A 146 -2.98 -5.18 6.72
C ALA A 146 -2.98 -6.68 7.07
N ALA A 147 -3.64 -7.51 6.26
CA ALA A 147 -3.67 -8.97 6.43
C ALA A 147 -2.37 -9.69 5.98
N GLY A 148 -1.41 -8.96 5.40
CA GLY A 148 -0.08 -9.50 5.06
C GLY A 148 0.21 -9.65 3.57
N ASN A 149 -0.55 -9.00 2.68
CA ASN A 149 -0.29 -8.91 1.23
C ASN A 149 -0.17 -10.27 0.49
N ALA A 150 -0.55 -11.39 1.10
CA ALA A 150 -0.38 -12.73 0.54
C ALA A 150 -1.60 -13.60 0.77
N LEU A 151 -2.13 -14.20 -0.31
CA LEU A 151 -3.28 -15.11 -0.24
C LEU A 151 -2.90 -16.52 0.21
N THR A 152 -1.69 -16.97 -0.10
CA THR A 152 -1.18 -18.31 0.23
C THR A 152 -0.37 -18.33 1.52
N GLY A 153 -0.34 -17.21 2.25
CA GLY A 153 0.59 -16.97 3.35
C GLY A 153 1.98 -16.56 2.87
N THR A 154 2.70 -15.83 3.72
CA THR A 154 4.09 -15.44 3.46
C THR A 154 4.96 -16.70 3.36
N ASP A 155 5.85 -16.77 2.37
CA ASP A 155 6.80 -17.86 2.25
C ASP A 155 7.75 -17.84 3.45
N ARG A 156 7.41 -18.63 4.47
CA ARG A 156 8.17 -18.72 5.70
C ARG A 156 9.57 -19.24 5.42
N LEU A 157 9.85 -19.96 4.33
CA LEU A 157 11.18 -20.48 4.03
C LEU A 157 12.20 -19.38 3.71
N SER A 158 11.76 -18.32 3.02
CA SER A 158 12.55 -17.13 2.67
C SER A 158 13.01 -16.29 3.88
N ILE A 159 12.32 -16.41 5.01
CA ILE A 159 12.59 -15.66 6.25
C ILE A 159 13.70 -16.38 7.04
N PRO A 160 14.70 -15.67 7.60
CA PRO A 160 15.71 -16.27 8.47
C PRO A 160 15.07 -17.08 9.61
N ARG A 161 15.72 -18.20 10.01
CA ARG A 161 15.26 -19.03 11.15
C ARG A 161 14.94 -18.22 12.43
N PRO A 162 15.75 -17.22 12.87
CA PRO A 162 15.45 -16.49 14.09
C PRO A 162 14.14 -15.68 14.02
N GLU A 163 13.90 -14.97 12.92
CA GLU A 163 12.69 -14.14 12.77
C GLU A 163 11.40 -14.99 12.68
N ARG A 164 11.48 -16.21 12.10
CA ARG A 164 10.37 -17.17 12.15
C ARG A 164 10.01 -17.59 13.56
N GLU A 165 11.01 -17.77 14.41
CA GLU A 165 10.81 -18.17 15.81
C GLU A 165 10.27 -17.02 16.64
N GLU A 166 10.71 -15.79 16.41
CA GLU A 166 10.15 -14.59 17.04
C GLU A 166 8.69 -14.38 16.67
N ARG A 167 8.32 -14.51 15.39
CA ARG A 167 6.91 -14.46 14.95
C ARG A 167 6.07 -15.56 15.58
N ARG A 168 6.62 -16.76 15.77
CA ARG A 168 5.95 -17.84 16.53
C ARG A 168 5.80 -17.46 17.99
N LYS A 169 6.84 -16.96 18.65
CA LYS A 169 6.84 -16.55 20.05
C LYS A 169 5.94 -15.35 20.32
N ALA A 170 5.75 -14.45 19.35
CA ALA A 170 4.81 -13.34 19.42
C ALA A 170 3.34 -13.79 19.36
N PHE A 171 3.08 -14.94 18.73
CA PHE A 171 1.75 -15.54 18.72
C PHE A 171 1.44 -16.25 20.05
N PHE A 172 2.46 -16.76 20.74
CA PHE A 172 2.31 -17.36 22.06
C PHE A 172 2.34 -16.29 23.16
N LYS A 173 1.59 -16.53 24.23
CA LYS A 173 1.58 -15.64 25.41
C LYS A 173 2.97 -15.66 26.05
N GLN A 174 3.66 -14.53 26.05
CA GLN A 174 4.96 -14.44 26.71
C GLN A 174 4.80 -14.50 28.24
N PRO A 175 5.66 -15.25 28.96
CA PRO A 175 5.68 -15.20 30.41
C PRO A 175 6.00 -13.77 30.86
N LYS A 176 5.30 -13.30 31.90
CA LYS A 176 5.46 -11.98 32.49
C LYS A 176 6.94 -11.81 32.89
N PRO A 177 7.63 -10.71 32.56
CA PRO A 177 9.00 -10.51 33.00
C PRO A 177 8.99 -10.51 34.53
N VAL A 178 9.67 -11.48 35.13
CA VAL A 178 10.04 -11.44 36.54
C VAL A 178 11.00 -10.27 36.66
N VAL A 179 10.54 -9.20 37.30
CA VAL A 179 11.42 -8.12 37.73
C VAL A 179 12.29 -8.74 38.81
N ASP A 180 13.55 -9.04 38.48
CA ASP A 180 14.51 -9.46 39.48
C ASP A 180 14.80 -8.26 40.39
N GLU A 181 14.04 -8.22 41.48
CA GLU A 181 14.34 -7.51 42.72
C GLU A 181 15.57 -8.20 43.36
N ALA A 182 16.72 -8.12 42.70
CA ALA A 182 18.00 -8.65 43.14
C ALA A 182 19.14 -7.64 42.97
N ALA A 183 18.82 -6.36 43.10
CA ALA A 183 19.77 -5.28 43.31
C ALA A 183 19.42 -4.55 44.62
N ALA A 184 19.62 -5.25 45.74
CA ALA A 184 19.68 -4.70 47.09
C ALA A 184 20.75 -5.46 47.88
#